data_AF-A0A9D0VHV7-F1
#
_entry.id   AF-A0A9D0VHV7-F1
#
_cell.length_a   1.000
_cell.length_b   1.000
_cell.length_c   1.000
_cell.angle_alpha   90.00
_cell.angle_beta   90.00
_cell.angle_gamma   90.00
#
_symmetry.space_group_name_H-M   'P 1'
#
loop_
_entity.id
_entity.type
_entity.pdbx_description
1 polymer ?
#
loop_
_entity_poly.entity_id
_entity_poly.type
_entity_poly.pdbx_seq_one_letter_code
_entity_poly.pdbx_strand_id
1 'polypeptide(L)'
;MGLLEGKVVLVTGTSPFTKASASAMAREGARLVLDDQGAAGAPAAELAARVVAAGGSALARSDGTGDPRSCDRLVTTALDRWGQLDGVVIDATGAGEAPGWGLAGCLEGIHNLIEASLGALQRSRGGLILATGGSGLGPAVVQGSVQGLIEALAPGLSGRGVRLSGIVLAGGADAERAPGLVIYLASGLCEEVGASFSIDGPWLSRIATVRTAGIVGEGSIPWSAEEIGGHAAQLRAPLQLRIAPGGSEEPRLEDDTAVAPPSTRAWPIGKRYDGGFWLVDRDEFIAYADATDDPNPAYRGPDAVAPPMYHVRPFISLLEELARDPQLDLDLVRLVHGEHAVRFRRLLRHGEVLQLRATLERVQTKETGRVVTYGLYGMVGGELAIEGTTTFFLRGEPTDRAPRSAPEPVGPEPSWSVSQPIAADLASRYALASGDHNPIHLDEPTARAAGLPRTSLHGLCTMALAQRDLIQRACGGDPRRLRSLSVRFARPALPGTTLTLRVWDPGGDVLSFVTLGPDAVPVIVDGRAEIAPAGAPTG
;
A
#
# COMPACT_ATOMS: atom_id res chain seq x y z
N MET A 1 -7.41 33.66 -11.81
CA MET A 1 -8.84 33.34 -12.03
C MET A 1 -9.07 32.01 -11.35
N GLY A 2 -10.09 31.89 -10.51
CA GLY A 2 -10.36 30.64 -9.80
C GLY A 2 -10.76 29.51 -10.76
N LEU A 3 -10.54 28.26 -10.38
CA LEU A 3 -10.80 27.09 -11.21
C LEU A 3 -12.29 26.88 -11.51
N LEU A 4 -13.18 27.50 -10.73
CA LEU A 4 -14.63 27.42 -10.85
C LEU A 4 -15.27 28.79 -11.16
N GLU A 5 -14.48 29.73 -11.66
CA GLU A 5 -14.97 31.07 -11.99
C GLU A 5 -16.16 31.00 -12.95
N GLY A 6 -17.26 31.64 -12.58
CA GLY A 6 -18.49 31.67 -13.38
C GLY A 6 -19.32 30.39 -13.36
N LYS A 7 -18.90 29.34 -12.64
CA LYS A 7 -19.66 28.09 -12.51
C LYS A 7 -20.77 28.20 -11.48
N VAL A 8 -21.90 27.54 -11.73
CA VAL A 8 -23.02 27.44 -10.79
C VAL A 8 -23.12 26.00 -10.28
N VAL A 9 -23.04 25.81 -8.97
CA VAL A 9 -23.03 24.48 -8.34
C VAL A 9 -24.13 24.37 -7.29
N LEU A 10 -24.97 23.34 -7.40
CA LEU A 10 -25.93 22.96 -6.37
C LEU A 10 -25.26 21.95 -5.42
N VAL A 11 -25.38 22.15 -4.11
CA VAL A 11 -24.76 21.30 -3.09
C VAL A 11 -25.82 20.93 -2.04
N THR A 12 -25.97 19.64 -1.76
CA THR A 12 -26.92 19.17 -0.73
C THR A 12 -26.22 18.88 0.60
N GLY A 13 -26.98 19.00 1.68
CA GLY A 13 -26.54 18.70 3.04
C GLY A 13 -25.66 19.79 3.65
N THR A 14 -25.29 19.60 4.91
CA THR A 14 -24.40 20.49 5.67
C THR A 14 -23.43 19.73 6.56
N SER A 15 -23.01 18.54 6.13
CA SER A 15 -21.95 17.76 6.76
C SER A 15 -20.62 18.55 6.81
N PRO A 16 -19.63 18.10 7.60
CA PRO A 16 -18.27 18.64 7.53
C PRO A 16 -17.71 18.66 6.10
N PHE A 17 -17.96 17.62 5.31
CA PHE A 17 -17.55 17.54 3.90
C PHE A 17 -18.17 18.68 3.08
N THR A 18 -19.48 18.87 3.21
CA THR A 18 -20.19 19.90 2.45
C THR A 18 -19.75 21.31 2.86
N LYS A 19 -19.60 21.56 4.16
CA LYS A 19 -19.13 22.86 4.68
C LYS A 19 -17.75 23.22 4.13
N ALA A 20 -16.81 22.27 4.14
CA ALA A 20 -15.45 22.47 3.63
C ALA A 20 -15.45 22.65 2.10
N SER A 21 -16.17 21.79 1.37
CA SER A 21 -16.24 21.82 -0.09
C SER A 21 -16.93 23.06 -0.63
N ALA A 22 -18.07 23.45 -0.08
CA ALA A 22 -18.79 24.67 -0.48
C ALA A 22 -17.94 25.92 -0.28
N SER A 23 -17.30 26.04 0.88
CA SER A 23 -16.41 27.18 1.17
C SER A 23 -15.22 27.24 0.22
N ALA A 24 -14.64 26.08 -0.15
CA ALA A 24 -13.54 26.02 -1.10
C ALA A 24 -13.98 26.35 -2.53
N MET A 25 -15.11 25.82 -2.99
CA MET A 25 -15.66 26.12 -4.31
C MET A 25 -15.99 27.61 -4.46
N ALA A 26 -16.56 28.24 -3.43
CA ALA A 26 -16.82 29.68 -3.44
C ALA A 26 -15.53 30.52 -3.56
N ARG A 27 -14.44 30.11 -2.89
CA ARG A 27 -13.12 30.76 -3.04
C ARG A 27 -12.55 30.63 -4.46
N GLU A 28 -12.90 29.55 -5.16
CA GLU A 28 -12.54 29.34 -6.57
C GLU A 28 -13.50 30.02 -7.56
N GLY A 29 -14.44 30.85 -7.09
CA GLY A 29 -15.34 31.66 -7.92
C GLY A 29 -16.69 31.01 -8.26
N ALA A 30 -17.01 29.85 -7.66
CA ALA A 30 -18.29 29.20 -7.87
C ALA A 30 -19.45 29.98 -7.20
N ARG A 31 -20.61 29.96 -7.86
CA ARG A 31 -21.88 30.46 -7.33
C ARG A 31 -22.69 29.26 -6.84
N LEU A 32 -23.19 29.31 -5.61
CA LEU A 32 -23.71 28.12 -4.94
C LEU A 32 -25.22 28.19 -4.69
N VAL A 33 -25.94 27.10 -4.95
CA VAL A 33 -27.20 26.79 -4.26
C VAL A 33 -26.88 25.77 -3.18
N LEU A 34 -27.22 26.08 -1.94
CA LEU A 34 -26.98 25.22 -0.79
C LEU A 34 -28.32 24.77 -0.22
N ASP A 35 -28.58 23.47 -0.20
CA ASP A 35 -29.84 22.91 0.28
C ASP A 35 -29.64 21.99 1.48
N ASP A 36 -30.46 22.20 2.52
CA ASP A 36 -30.53 21.31 3.69
C ASP A 36 -31.93 21.40 4.32
N GLN A 37 -32.61 20.25 4.46
CA GLN A 37 -33.94 20.17 5.07
C GLN A 37 -33.92 20.10 6.62
N GLY A 38 -32.76 19.92 7.25
CA GLY A 38 -32.62 19.89 8.70
C GLY A 38 -33.04 21.21 9.35
N ALA A 39 -33.41 21.21 10.64
CA ALA A 39 -33.80 22.40 11.43
C ALA A 39 -34.50 23.54 10.65
N ALA A 40 -35.45 23.20 9.77
CA ALA A 40 -36.16 24.13 8.88
C ALA A 40 -35.27 25.01 7.96
N GLY A 41 -34.12 24.50 7.51
CA GLY A 41 -33.21 25.18 6.58
C GLY A 41 -32.14 26.07 7.22
N ALA A 42 -32.14 26.21 8.55
CA ALA A 42 -31.16 27.06 9.25
C ALA A 42 -29.69 26.74 8.90
N PRO A 43 -29.25 25.47 8.81
CA PRO A 43 -27.86 25.15 8.50
C PRO A 43 -27.40 25.64 7.11
N ALA A 44 -28.25 25.49 6.10
CA ALA A 44 -27.97 25.96 4.75
C ALA A 44 -27.89 27.49 4.69
N ALA A 45 -28.81 28.17 5.40
CA ALA A 45 -28.82 29.63 5.50
C ALA A 45 -27.53 30.18 6.16
N GLU A 46 -27.06 29.54 7.24
CA GLU A 46 -25.81 29.92 7.90
C GLU A 46 -24.58 29.69 7.01
N LEU A 47 -24.52 28.59 6.26
CA LEU A 47 -23.43 28.34 5.32
C LEU A 47 -23.46 29.35 4.16
N ALA A 48 -24.62 29.66 3.60
CA ALA A 48 -24.75 30.68 2.55
C ALA A 48 -24.32 32.06 3.05
N ALA A 49 -24.76 32.45 4.26
CA ALA A 49 -24.36 33.71 4.87
C ALA A 49 -22.84 33.81 5.07
N ARG A 50 -22.18 32.72 5.49
CA ARG A 50 -20.71 32.66 5.60
C ARG A 50 -20.02 32.81 4.26
N VAL A 51 -20.52 32.14 3.21
CA VAL A 51 -19.99 32.28 1.85
C VAL A 51 -20.11 33.73 1.37
N VAL A 52 -21.27 34.37 1.57
CA VAL A 52 -21.50 35.76 1.19
C VAL A 52 -20.62 36.72 2.00
N ALA A 53 -20.47 36.49 3.31
CA ALA A 53 -19.59 37.30 4.16
C ALA A 53 -18.11 37.20 3.75
N ALA A 54 -17.69 36.07 3.18
CA ALA A 54 -16.36 35.87 2.62
C ALA A 54 -16.20 36.42 1.17
N GLY A 55 -17.22 37.10 0.63
CA GLY A 55 -17.20 37.70 -0.71
C GLY A 55 -17.65 36.78 -1.85
N GLY A 56 -18.15 35.58 -1.53
CA GLY A 56 -18.70 34.65 -2.51
C GLY A 56 -20.17 34.91 -2.84
N SER A 57 -20.75 34.06 -3.69
CA SER A 57 -22.18 34.10 -4.05
C SER A 57 -22.86 32.78 -3.69
N ALA A 58 -23.85 32.84 -2.79
CA ALA A 58 -24.62 31.66 -2.41
C ALA A 58 -26.10 31.99 -2.16
N LEU A 59 -26.96 31.02 -2.43
CA LEU A 59 -28.38 30.99 -2.04
C LEU A 59 -28.64 29.77 -1.19
N ALA A 60 -29.42 29.93 -0.11
CA ALA A 60 -29.86 28.83 0.72
C ALA A 60 -31.28 28.39 0.35
N ARG A 61 -31.51 27.07 0.41
CA ARG A 61 -32.80 26.41 0.26
C ARG A 61 -32.98 25.36 1.36
N SER A 62 -34.22 24.95 1.54
CA SER A 62 -34.64 23.92 2.50
C SER A 62 -35.66 22.98 1.86
N ASP A 63 -35.52 22.76 0.56
CA ASP A 63 -36.47 21.98 -0.25
C ASP A 63 -36.22 20.49 -0.12
N GLY A 64 -34.96 20.06 0.04
CA GLY A 64 -34.54 18.66 0.15
C GLY A 64 -34.77 17.80 -1.09
N THR A 65 -34.32 16.55 -0.98
CA THR A 65 -34.23 15.63 -2.12
C THR A 65 -35.25 14.50 -2.12
N GLY A 66 -35.99 14.30 -1.03
CA GLY A 66 -36.95 13.20 -0.88
C GLY A 66 -38.16 13.25 -1.81
N ASP A 67 -38.40 14.35 -2.52
CA ASP A 67 -39.51 14.52 -3.46
C ASP A 67 -39.03 15.12 -4.80
N PRO A 68 -39.43 14.57 -5.97
CA PRO A 68 -39.00 15.05 -7.28
C PRO A 68 -39.29 16.54 -7.52
N ARG A 69 -40.48 17.03 -7.12
CA ARG A 69 -40.83 18.45 -7.32
C ARG A 69 -39.96 19.37 -6.48
N SER A 70 -39.46 18.88 -5.36
CA SER A 70 -38.53 19.61 -4.51
C SER A 70 -37.16 19.74 -5.16
N CYS A 71 -36.68 18.67 -5.80
CA CYS A 71 -35.48 18.70 -6.64
C CYS A 71 -35.62 19.67 -7.82
N ASP A 72 -36.79 19.70 -8.49
CA ASP A 72 -37.05 20.66 -9.58
C ASP A 72 -36.93 22.12 -9.11
N ARG A 73 -37.41 22.43 -7.89
CA ARG A 73 -37.29 23.78 -7.32
C ARG A 73 -35.84 24.16 -7.02
N LEU A 74 -35.01 23.21 -6.59
CA LEU A 74 -33.58 23.44 -6.37
C LEU A 74 -32.87 23.78 -7.68
N VAL A 75 -33.12 23.01 -8.74
CA VAL A 75 -32.56 23.27 -10.07
C VAL A 75 -33.09 24.60 -10.62
N THR A 76 -34.38 24.87 -10.49
CA THR A 76 -35.01 26.11 -10.93
C THR A 76 -34.42 27.33 -10.21
N THR A 77 -34.10 27.22 -8.93
CA THR A 77 -33.43 28.30 -8.17
C THR A 77 -32.12 28.73 -8.83
N ALA A 78 -31.29 27.76 -9.27
CA ALA A 78 -30.04 28.05 -9.97
C ALA A 78 -30.29 28.71 -11.34
N LEU A 79 -31.24 28.16 -12.10
CA LEU A 79 -31.58 28.64 -13.44
C LEU A 79 -32.19 30.04 -13.43
N ASP A 80 -33.11 30.33 -12.53
CA ASP A 80 -33.74 31.65 -12.42
C ASP A 80 -32.73 32.72 -11.99
N ARG A 81 -31.80 32.37 -11.09
CA ARG A 81 -30.83 33.31 -10.56
C ARG A 81 -29.66 33.58 -11.51
N TRP A 82 -29.13 32.55 -12.15
CA TRP A 82 -27.87 32.62 -12.90
C TRP A 82 -27.95 32.10 -14.33
N GLY A 83 -29.08 31.57 -14.77
CA GLY A 83 -29.30 31.08 -16.12
C GLY A 83 -28.66 29.72 -16.44
N GLN A 84 -27.96 29.11 -15.49
CA GLN A 84 -27.19 27.88 -15.71
C GLN A 84 -27.04 27.04 -14.44
N LEU A 85 -26.68 25.77 -14.63
CA LEU A 85 -26.25 24.83 -13.59
C LEU A 85 -25.11 23.98 -14.18
N ASP A 86 -23.90 24.10 -13.64
CA ASP A 86 -22.70 23.41 -14.13
C ASP A 86 -22.31 22.20 -13.28
N GLY A 87 -22.76 22.17 -12.02
CA GLY A 87 -22.36 21.12 -11.10
C GLY A 87 -23.46 20.80 -10.10
N VAL A 88 -23.52 19.54 -9.69
CA VAL A 88 -24.31 19.11 -8.54
C VAL A 88 -23.44 18.22 -7.66
N VAL A 89 -23.33 18.58 -6.38
CA VAL A 89 -22.64 17.79 -5.35
C VAL A 89 -23.70 17.23 -4.42
N ILE A 90 -23.86 15.90 -4.44
CA ILE A 90 -24.81 15.17 -3.61
C ILE A 90 -24.06 14.56 -2.45
N ASP A 91 -24.30 15.09 -1.26
CA ASP A 91 -23.74 14.58 0.00
C ASP A 91 -24.63 13.49 0.59
N ALA A 92 -24.10 12.26 0.62
CA ALA A 92 -24.66 11.10 1.28
C ALA A 92 -23.74 10.55 2.38
N THR A 93 -22.81 11.37 2.91
CA THR A 93 -21.81 10.94 3.90
C THR A 93 -22.40 10.63 5.28
N GLY A 94 -23.60 11.12 5.59
CA GLY A 94 -24.32 10.83 6.85
C GLY A 94 -25.45 9.78 6.72
N ALA A 95 -25.48 9.02 5.61
CA ALA A 95 -26.60 8.15 5.30
C ALA A 95 -26.67 6.91 6.21
N GLY A 96 -27.83 6.66 6.82
CA GLY A 96 -28.07 5.50 7.67
C GLY A 96 -27.90 5.74 9.18
N GLU A 97 -27.46 6.93 9.60
CA GLU A 97 -27.26 7.28 11.01
C GLU A 97 -28.25 8.35 11.52
N ALA A 98 -28.91 9.09 10.62
CA ALA A 98 -29.83 10.18 10.98
C ALA A 98 -31.30 9.71 11.13
N PRO A 99 -32.03 10.13 12.19
CA PRO A 99 -33.46 9.86 12.34
C PRO A 99 -34.28 10.46 11.17
N GLY A 100 -35.09 9.63 10.50
CA GLY A 100 -35.95 10.06 9.38
C GLY A 100 -35.29 10.00 7.99
N TRP A 101 -33.99 9.70 7.91
CA TRP A 101 -33.27 9.44 6.66
C TRP A 101 -32.74 8.00 6.65
N GLY A 102 -33.67 7.06 6.53
CA GLY A 102 -33.34 5.66 6.30
C GLY A 102 -32.66 5.46 4.93
N LEU A 103 -32.05 4.29 4.76
CA LEU A 103 -31.36 3.88 3.54
C LEU A 103 -32.13 4.21 2.24
N ALA A 104 -33.44 3.92 2.21
CA ALA A 104 -34.30 4.15 1.03
C ALA A 104 -34.39 5.64 0.67
N GLY A 105 -34.61 6.53 1.64
CA GLY A 105 -34.73 7.96 1.40
C GLY A 105 -33.45 8.58 0.85
N CYS A 106 -32.28 8.07 1.26
CA CYS A 106 -31.00 8.50 0.70
C CYS A 106 -30.88 8.14 -0.79
N LEU A 107 -31.23 6.91 -1.17
CA LEU A 107 -31.14 6.44 -2.55
C LEU A 107 -32.19 7.11 -3.44
N GLU A 108 -33.41 7.29 -2.95
CA GLU A 108 -34.47 8.06 -3.62
C GLU A 108 -34.05 9.51 -3.83
N GLY A 109 -33.45 10.15 -2.81
CA GLY A 109 -32.95 11.51 -2.91
C GLY A 109 -31.85 11.69 -3.96
N ILE A 110 -30.89 10.75 -4.01
CA ILE A 110 -29.86 10.71 -5.05
C ILE A 110 -30.51 10.61 -6.44
N HIS A 111 -31.45 9.66 -6.59
CA HIS A 111 -32.15 9.43 -7.85
C HIS A 111 -32.92 10.68 -8.33
N ASN A 112 -33.78 11.23 -7.49
CA ASN A 112 -34.62 12.39 -7.81
C ASN A 112 -33.77 13.60 -8.25
N LEU A 113 -32.67 13.85 -7.55
CA LEU A 113 -31.83 15.00 -7.84
C LEU A 113 -30.99 14.83 -9.10
N ILE A 114 -30.54 13.60 -9.39
CA ILE A 114 -29.94 13.28 -10.69
C ILE A 114 -30.97 13.59 -11.78
N GLU A 115 -32.17 13.01 -11.71
CA GLU A 115 -33.19 13.21 -12.75
C GLU A 115 -33.52 14.69 -13.00
N ALA A 116 -33.77 15.46 -11.94
CA ALA A 116 -34.10 16.89 -12.05
C ALA A 116 -32.96 17.72 -12.67
N SER A 117 -31.70 17.37 -12.40
CA SER A 117 -30.54 18.17 -12.83
C SER A 117 -30.03 17.83 -14.23
N LEU A 118 -30.32 16.64 -14.76
CA LEU A 118 -29.76 16.15 -16.02
C LEU A 118 -29.95 17.10 -17.20
N GLY A 119 -31.14 17.67 -17.37
CA GLY A 119 -31.42 18.57 -18.50
C GLY A 119 -30.58 19.85 -18.45
N ALA A 120 -30.35 20.39 -17.26
CA ALA A 120 -29.52 21.58 -17.08
C ALA A 120 -28.03 21.27 -17.26
N LEU A 121 -27.56 20.16 -16.69
CA LEU A 121 -26.17 19.71 -16.81
C LEU A 121 -25.80 19.36 -18.25
N GLN A 122 -26.71 18.80 -19.04
CA GLN A 122 -26.47 18.54 -20.47
C GLN A 122 -26.22 19.83 -21.25
N ARG A 123 -26.95 20.92 -20.94
CA ARG A 123 -26.76 22.21 -21.61
C ARG A 123 -25.43 22.86 -21.26
N SER A 124 -25.00 22.76 -20.00
CA SER A 124 -23.73 23.33 -19.52
C SER A 124 -22.52 22.42 -19.75
N ARG A 125 -22.73 21.17 -20.16
CA ARG A 125 -21.73 20.09 -20.13
C ARG A 125 -21.12 19.93 -18.73
N GLY A 126 -21.99 19.95 -17.74
CA GLY A 126 -21.68 19.94 -16.32
C GLY A 126 -21.35 18.57 -15.73
N GLY A 127 -21.26 18.50 -14.40
CA GLY A 127 -20.91 17.28 -13.67
C GLY A 127 -21.76 17.00 -12.43
N LEU A 128 -21.85 15.72 -12.07
CA LEU A 128 -22.43 15.19 -10.85
C LEU A 128 -21.32 14.59 -9.99
N ILE A 129 -21.28 14.95 -8.71
CA ILE A 129 -20.36 14.39 -7.72
C ILE A 129 -21.20 13.75 -6.60
N LEU A 130 -21.03 12.45 -6.40
CA LEU A 130 -21.71 11.70 -5.34
C LEU A 130 -20.72 11.39 -4.23
N ALA A 131 -20.92 11.97 -3.04
CA ALA A 131 -20.04 11.76 -1.89
C ALA A 131 -20.69 10.81 -0.89
N THR A 132 -19.94 9.80 -0.45
CA THR A 132 -20.36 8.79 0.54
C THR A 132 -19.30 8.62 1.60
N GLY A 133 -19.66 8.09 2.77
CA GLY A 133 -18.74 7.84 3.87
C GLY A 133 -19.42 7.17 5.04
N GLY A 134 -18.66 6.89 6.09
CA GLY A 134 -19.13 6.24 7.32
C GLY A 134 -18.86 4.74 7.35
N SER A 135 -18.90 4.16 8.56
CA SER A 135 -18.62 2.75 8.81
C SER A 135 -19.86 2.09 9.40
N GLY A 136 -20.45 1.12 8.69
CA GLY A 136 -21.64 0.40 9.15
C GLY A 136 -22.45 -0.17 8.00
N LEU A 137 -23.47 -0.99 8.31
CA LEU A 137 -24.27 -1.65 7.28
C LEU A 137 -25.01 -0.64 6.38
N GLY A 138 -25.63 0.39 6.95
CA GLY A 138 -26.32 1.44 6.19
C GLY A 138 -25.38 2.18 5.23
N PRO A 139 -24.30 2.82 5.74
CA PRO A 139 -23.26 3.43 4.91
C PRO A 139 -22.69 2.51 3.82
N ALA A 140 -22.41 1.25 4.15
CA ALA A 140 -21.87 0.28 3.18
C ALA A 140 -22.85 -0.01 2.03
N VAL A 141 -24.15 -0.11 2.32
CA VAL A 141 -25.16 -0.30 1.25
C VAL A 141 -25.25 0.94 0.36
N VAL A 142 -25.22 2.15 0.93
CA VAL A 142 -25.23 3.40 0.16
C VAL A 142 -23.99 3.50 -0.71
N GLN A 143 -22.80 3.27 -0.15
CA GLN A 143 -21.54 3.30 -0.89
C GLN A 143 -21.53 2.31 -2.06
N GLY A 144 -21.93 1.05 -1.81
CA GLY A 144 -22.04 0.04 -2.87
C GLY A 144 -23.07 0.41 -3.95
N SER A 145 -24.20 0.99 -3.56
CA SER A 145 -25.24 1.46 -4.49
C SER A 145 -24.75 2.62 -5.35
N VAL A 146 -24.07 3.61 -4.76
CA VAL A 146 -23.48 4.75 -5.46
C VAL A 146 -22.41 4.28 -6.45
N GLN A 147 -21.55 3.35 -6.03
CA GLN A 147 -20.55 2.78 -6.93
C GLN A 147 -21.20 2.09 -8.14
N GLY A 148 -22.19 1.23 -7.91
CA GLY A 148 -22.93 0.57 -8.99
C GLY A 148 -23.68 1.56 -9.90
N LEU A 149 -24.24 2.63 -9.33
CA LEU A 149 -24.92 3.70 -10.07
C LEU A 149 -23.95 4.44 -11.00
N ILE A 150 -22.76 4.79 -10.52
CA ILE A 150 -21.72 5.46 -11.31
C ILE A 150 -21.30 4.56 -12.47
N GLU A 151 -20.98 3.30 -12.19
CA GLU A 151 -20.57 2.33 -13.22
C GLU A 151 -21.65 2.11 -14.30
N ALA A 152 -22.92 2.11 -13.90
CA ALA A 152 -24.04 1.91 -14.81
C ALA A 152 -24.38 3.15 -15.65
N LEU A 153 -24.37 4.35 -15.05
CA LEU A 153 -24.87 5.57 -15.69
C LEU A 153 -23.78 6.35 -16.42
N ALA A 154 -22.54 6.33 -15.94
CA ALA A 154 -21.49 7.20 -16.47
C ALA A 154 -21.27 7.07 -17.99
N PRO A 155 -21.25 5.86 -18.61
CA PRO A 155 -21.12 5.74 -20.06
C PRO A 155 -22.25 6.46 -20.83
N GLY A 156 -23.50 6.30 -20.36
CA GLY A 156 -24.67 6.92 -20.98
C GLY A 156 -24.72 8.44 -20.80
N LEU A 157 -24.30 8.93 -19.62
CA LEU A 157 -24.24 10.37 -19.33
C LEU A 157 -23.09 11.06 -20.06
N SER A 158 -21.94 10.38 -20.19
CA SER A 158 -20.79 10.86 -20.96
C SER A 158 -21.18 11.18 -22.40
N GLY A 159 -21.96 10.30 -23.04
CA GLY A 159 -22.46 10.50 -24.41
C GLY A 159 -23.35 11.74 -24.54
N ARG A 160 -23.88 12.26 -23.43
CA ARG A 160 -24.70 13.48 -23.35
C ARG A 160 -23.91 14.68 -22.81
N GLY A 161 -22.59 14.54 -22.66
CA GLY A 161 -21.71 15.61 -22.16
C GLY A 161 -21.80 15.86 -20.67
N VAL A 162 -22.39 14.95 -19.88
CA VAL A 162 -22.48 15.06 -18.42
C VAL A 162 -21.48 14.10 -17.77
N ARG A 163 -20.65 14.64 -16.88
CA ARG A 163 -19.72 13.83 -16.07
C ARG A 163 -20.41 13.33 -14.81
N LEU A 164 -20.09 12.12 -14.39
CA LEU A 164 -20.53 11.54 -13.12
C LEU A 164 -19.32 10.97 -12.41
N SER A 165 -19.12 11.34 -11.14
CA SER A 165 -17.98 10.93 -10.34
C SER A 165 -18.39 10.62 -8.90
N GLY A 166 -17.63 9.74 -8.25
CA GLY A 166 -17.84 9.32 -6.88
C GLY A 166 -16.70 9.76 -5.95
N ILE A 167 -17.03 10.07 -4.71
CA ILE A 167 -16.07 10.24 -3.62
C ILE A 167 -16.49 9.32 -2.47
N VAL A 168 -15.54 8.56 -1.96
CA VAL A 168 -15.66 7.73 -0.77
C VAL A 168 -14.73 8.31 0.29
N LEU A 169 -15.29 8.70 1.44
CA LEU A 169 -14.54 9.12 2.62
C LEU A 169 -14.42 7.94 3.58
N ALA A 170 -13.22 7.39 3.73
CA ALA A 170 -12.98 6.18 4.51
C ALA A 170 -13.07 6.44 6.03
N GLY A 171 -12.78 7.66 6.50
CA GLY A 171 -12.84 8.06 7.91
C GLY A 171 -13.48 9.44 8.16
N GLY A 172 -13.90 9.67 9.40
CA GLY A 172 -14.62 10.90 9.81
C GLY A 172 -13.80 12.19 9.74
N ALA A 173 -12.47 12.13 9.71
CA ALA A 173 -11.57 13.29 9.61
C ALA A 173 -11.23 13.68 8.16
N ASP A 174 -11.68 12.92 7.16
CA ASP A 174 -11.28 13.08 5.75
C ASP A 174 -12.03 14.19 5.02
N ALA A 175 -13.12 14.69 5.62
CA ALA A 175 -13.94 15.78 5.09
C ALA A 175 -13.15 17.06 4.76
N GLU A 176 -12.12 17.38 5.54
CA GLU A 176 -11.29 18.58 5.31
C GLU A 176 -10.30 18.42 4.15
N ARG A 177 -10.02 17.18 3.72
CA ARG A 177 -9.08 16.87 2.64
C ARG A 177 -9.76 16.75 1.28
N ALA A 178 -11.07 16.52 1.26
CA ALA A 178 -11.87 16.39 0.05
C ALA A 178 -12.02 17.63 -0.85
N PRO A 179 -11.92 18.90 -0.36
CA PRO A 179 -12.24 20.06 -1.19
C PRO A 179 -11.42 20.18 -2.48
N GLY A 180 -10.13 19.82 -2.45
CA GLY A 180 -9.28 19.83 -3.63
C GLY A 180 -9.77 18.88 -4.72
N LEU A 181 -10.21 17.67 -4.33
CA LEU A 181 -10.80 16.70 -5.24
C LEU A 181 -12.15 17.18 -5.80
N VAL A 182 -13.01 17.77 -4.95
CA VAL A 182 -14.30 18.33 -5.40
C VAL A 182 -14.07 19.44 -6.43
N ILE A 183 -13.11 20.34 -6.20
CA ILE A 183 -12.74 21.38 -7.16
C ILE A 183 -12.23 20.77 -8.46
N TYR A 184 -11.32 19.79 -8.40
CA TYR A 184 -10.82 19.10 -9.59
C TYR A 184 -11.97 18.51 -10.41
N LEU A 185 -12.85 17.73 -9.79
CA LEU A 185 -14.00 17.07 -10.43
C LEU A 185 -15.02 18.07 -10.99
N ALA A 186 -15.25 19.20 -10.31
CA ALA A 186 -16.17 20.24 -10.76
C ALA A 186 -15.56 21.14 -11.86
N SER A 187 -14.23 21.24 -11.93
CA SER A 187 -13.52 22.10 -12.88
C SER A 187 -13.41 21.49 -14.28
N GLY A 188 -12.87 22.28 -15.22
CA GLY A 188 -12.46 21.80 -16.54
C GLY A 188 -11.17 20.97 -16.56
N LEU A 189 -10.49 20.80 -15.42
CA LEU A 189 -9.28 19.97 -15.33
C LEU A 189 -9.59 18.48 -15.32
N CYS A 190 -10.76 18.07 -14.84
CA CYS A 190 -11.14 16.67 -14.78
C CYS A 190 -11.62 16.16 -16.14
N GLU A 191 -10.80 15.33 -16.77
CA GLU A 191 -11.10 14.62 -18.02
C GLU A 191 -11.78 13.27 -17.78
N GLU A 192 -11.75 12.75 -16.55
CA GLU A 192 -12.30 11.44 -16.23
C GLU A 192 -13.83 11.43 -16.24
N VAL A 193 -14.41 10.33 -16.72
CA VAL A 193 -15.85 10.09 -16.70
C VAL A 193 -16.14 8.76 -16.02
N GLY A 194 -17.03 8.75 -15.04
CA GLY A 194 -17.39 7.53 -14.30
C GLY A 194 -16.32 7.06 -13.32
N ALA A 195 -15.46 7.96 -12.86
CA ALA A 195 -14.43 7.64 -11.89
C ALA A 195 -14.94 7.84 -10.46
N SER A 196 -14.64 6.87 -9.62
CA SER A 196 -14.82 6.97 -8.17
C SER A 196 -13.46 7.10 -7.51
N PHE A 197 -13.37 7.92 -6.48
CA PHE A 197 -12.15 8.17 -5.73
C PHE A 197 -12.35 7.87 -4.27
N SER A 198 -11.31 7.40 -3.59
CA SER A 198 -11.28 7.22 -2.14
C SER A 198 -10.32 8.21 -1.52
N ILE A 199 -10.70 8.77 -0.38
CA ILE A 199 -9.82 9.51 0.52
C ILE A 199 -9.74 8.75 1.83
N ASP A 200 -8.53 8.44 2.25
CA ASP A 200 -8.22 7.79 3.54
C ASP A 200 -7.00 8.50 4.15
N GLY A 201 -7.24 9.41 5.09
CA GLY A 201 -6.20 10.29 5.60
C GLY A 201 -5.49 11.06 4.48
N PRO A 202 -4.14 11.03 4.40
CA PRO A 202 -3.40 11.72 3.34
C PRO A 202 -3.48 11.04 1.97
N TRP A 203 -4.11 9.87 1.86
CA TRP A 203 -4.14 9.08 0.64
C TRP A 203 -5.37 9.40 -0.21
N LEU A 204 -5.13 9.72 -1.49
CA LEU A 204 -6.14 9.86 -2.52
C LEU A 204 -5.90 8.79 -3.58
N SER A 205 -6.92 7.99 -3.88
CA SER A 205 -6.84 6.93 -4.88
C SER A 205 -8.08 6.86 -5.76
N ARG A 206 -7.95 6.20 -6.90
CA ARG A 206 -9.09 5.87 -7.76
C ARG A 206 -9.56 4.45 -7.45
N ILE A 207 -10.87 4.29 -7.34
CA ILE A 207 -11.56 3.00 -7.18
C ILE A 207 -11.85 2.44 -8.56
N ALA A 208 -11.52 1.17 -8.78
CA ALA A 208 -11.80 0.46 -10.03
C ALA A 208 -12.35 -0.94 -9.74
N THR A 209 -13.46 -1.29 -10.41
CA THR A 209 -13.98 -2.65 -10.46
C THR A 209 -13.35 -3.40 -11.62
N VAL A 210 -12.80 -4.58 -11.34
CA VAL A 210 -12.03 -5.37 -12.30
C VAL A 210 -12.66 -6.76 -12.47
N ARG A 211 -12.76 -7.23 -13.72
CA ARG A 211 -13.27 -8.58 -14.02
C ARG A 211 -12.11 -9.53 -14.26
N THR A 212 -12.16 -10.72 -13.65
CA THR A 212 -11.21 -11.81 -13.94
C THR A 212 -11.37 -12.33 -15.37
N ALA A 213 -10.42 -13.13 -15.84
CA ALA A 213 -10.45 -13.76 -17.17
C ALA A 213 -11.71 -14.61 -17.46
N GLY A 214 -12.40 -15.10 -16.42
CA GLY A 214 -13.63 -15.88 -16.58
C GLY A 214 -13.37 -17.27 -17.17
N ILE A 215 -14.44 -17.93 -17.63
CA ILE A 215 -14.43 -19.26 -18.26
C ILE A 215 -15.29 -19.22 -19.54
N VAL A 216 -14.95 -20.03 -20.55
CA VAL A 216 -15.69 -20.11 -21.83
C VAL A 216 -16.33 -21.49 -21.93
N GLY A 217 -17.63 -21.53 -22.21
CA GLY A 217 -18.41 -22.76 -22.31
C GLY A 217 -18.55 -23.23 -23.74
N GLU A 218 -18.88 -24.50 -23.95
CA GLU A 218 -19.10 -25.05 -25.28
C GLU A 218 -20.53 -24.75 -25.78
N GLY A 219 -20.66 -23.76 -26.68
CA GLY A 219 -21.85 -23.58 -27.51
C GLY A 219 -23.12 -23.08 -26.78
N SER A 220 -24.29 -23.51 -27.27
CA SER A 220 -25.61 -23.03 -26.82
C SER A 220 -26.18 -23.79 -25.61
N ILE A 221 -25.35 -24.56 -24.90
CA ILE A 221 -25.77 -25.38 -23.76
C ILE A 221 -25.62 -24.54 -22.46
N PRO A 222 -26.61 -24.54 -21.55
CA PRO A 222 -26.45 -23.93 -20.24
C PRO A 222 -25.35 -24.63 -19.43
N TRP A 223 -24.52 -23.85 -18.74
CA TRP A 223 -23.49 -24.37 -17.83
C TRP A 223 -24.08 -25.33 -16.79
N SER A 224 -23.49 -26.53 -16.66
CA SER A 224 -23.81 -27.41 -15.53
C SER A 224 -23.07 -26.99 -14.26
N ALA A 225 -23.60 -27.37 -13.10
CA ALA A 225 -22.95 -27.06 -11.81
C ALA A 225 -21.58 -27.76 -11.70
N GLU A 226 -21.46 -28.96 -12.25
CA GLU A 226 -20.24 -29.76 -12.31
C GLU A 226 -19.17 -29.08 -13.17
N GLU A 227 -19.58 -28.52 -14.31
CA GLU A 227 -18.69 -27.83 -15.25
C GLU A 227 -18.18 -26.51 -14.65
N ILE A 228 -19.03 -25.76 -13.95
CA ILE A 228 -18.61 -24.58 -13.17
C ILE A 228 -17.65 -25.02 -12.05
N GLY A 229 -17.97 -26.10 -11.34
CA GLY A 229 -17.17 -26.67 -10.27
C GLY A 229 -15.76 -27.09 -10.73
N GLY A 230 -15.66 -27.67 -11.93
CA GLY A 230 -14.40 -28.05 -12.56
C GLY A 230 -13.46 -26.87 -12.83
N HIS A 231 -14.02 -25.67 -13.02
CA HIS A 231 -13.26 -24.44 -13.25
C HIS A 231 -13.12 -23.55 -12.00
N ALA A 232 -13.49 -24.04 -10.82
CA ALA A 232 -13.49 -23.24 -9.59
C ALA A 232 -12.11 -22.61 -9.29
N ALA A 233 -11.02 -23.27 -9.64
CA ALA A 233 -9.66 -22.73 -9.47
C ALA A 233 -9.40 -21.51 -10.38
N GLN A 234 -9.89 -21.52 -11.62
CA GLN A 234 -9.79 -20.41 -12.56
C GLN A 234 -10.71 -19.24 -12.17
N LEU A 235 -11.92 -19.54 -11.72
CA LEU A 235 -12.88 -18.55 -11.24
C LEU A 235 -12.46 -17.87 -9.92
N ARG A 236 -11.70 -18.57 -9.08
CA ARG A 236 -11.12 -18.04 -7.82
C ARG A 236 -9.70 -17.53 -7.97
N ALA A 237 -9.10 -17.63 -9.16
CA ALA A 237 -7.74 -17.18 -9.37
C ALA A 237 -7.66 -15.67 -9.04
N PRO A 238 -6.77 -15.25 -8.13
CA PRO A 238 -6.67 -13.85 -7.77
C PRO A 238 -6.34 -13.03 -9.01
N LEU A 239 -7.03 -11.90 -9.15
CA LEU A 239 -6.84 -10.99 -10.26
C LEU A 239 -5.43 -10.43 -10.16
N GLN A 240 -4.54 -10.85 -11.06
CA GLN A 240 -3.20 -10.30 -11.15
C GLN A 240 -3.30 -8.93 -11.80
N LEU A 241 -3.67 -7.93 -11.00
CA LEU A 241 -3.64 -6.54 -11.45
C LEU A 241 -2.19 -6.14 -11.66
N ARG A 242 -1.75 -6.22 -12.92
CA ARG A 242 -0.67 -5.38 -13.41
C ARG A 242 -1.26 -3.97 -13.51
N ILE A 243 -1.05 -3.15 -12.49
CA ILE A 243 -1.17 -1.70 -12.68
C ILE A 243 0.03 -1.34 -13.55
N ALA A 244 -0.19 -1.34 -14.86
CA ALA A 244 0.82 -0.93 -15.83
C ALA A 244 1.05 0.58 -15.67
N PRO A 245 2.26 1.05 -15.33
CA PRO A 245 2.69 2.34 -15.86
C PRO A 245 2.61 2.25 -17.38
N GLY A 246 2.15 3.31 -18.05
CA GLY A 246 2.24 3.35 -19.50
C GLY A 246 3.70 3.13 -19.94
N GLY A 247 3.98 2.06 -20.67
CA GLY A 247 5.30 1.77 -21.23
C GLY A 247 5.70 0.29 -21.20
N SER A 248 5.49 -0.36 -22.34
CA SER A 248 6.07 -1.61 -22.88
C SER A 248 7.29 -2.26 -22.17
N GLU A 249 7.16 -3.51 -21.72
CA GLU A 249 7.64 -4.76 -22.37
C GLU A 249 7.57 -5.95 -21.37
N GLU A 250 7.07 -7.11 -21.83
CA GLU A 250 7.03 -8.36 -21.06
C GLU A 250 8.32 -9.18 -21.24
N PRO A 251 8.91 -9.77 -20.18
CA PRO A 251 9.83 -10.88 -20.36
C PRO A 251 9.06 -12.20 -20.54
N ARG A 252 9.43 -12.93 -21.60
CA ARG A 252 8.93 -14.27 -21.94
C ARG A 252 9.50 -15.33 -20.99
N LEU A 253 8.68 -16.34 -20.70
CA LEU A 253 9.06 -17.57 -20.00
C LEU A 253 9.73 -18.53 -20.99
N GLU A 254 10.86 -19.11 -20.62
CA GLU A 254 11.45 -20.26 -21.30
C GLU A 254 10.94 -21.56 -20.65
N ASP A 255 10.55 -22.51 -21.51
CA ASP A 255 10.31 -23.91 -21.19
C ASP A 255 11.65 -24.62 -20.90
N ASP A 256 11.71 -25.50 -19.90
CA ASP A 256 12.01 -26.92 -20.17
C ASP A 256 11.72 -27.85 -18.98
N THR A 257 11.48 -29.08 -19.39
CA THR A 257 11.00 -30.29 -18.76
C THR A 257 12.02 -31.03 -17.86
N ALA A 258 11.50 -31.82 -16.89
CA ALA A 258 11.82 -33.24 -16.64
C ALA A 258 11.44 -33.70 -15.22
N VAL A 259 10.97 -34.95 -15.12
CA VAL A 259 10.20 -35.58 -14.04
C VAL A 259 11.07 -36.45 -13.09
N ALA A 260 10.69 -36.57 -11.81
CA ALA A 260 10.94 -37.78 -10.97
C ALA A 260 9.86 -37.96 -9.87
N PRO A 261 9.51 -39.20 -9.45
CA PRO A 261 8.29 -39.51 -8.67
C PRO A 261 8.57 -39.83 -7.18
N PRO A 262 7.60 -40.29 -6.37
CA PRO A 262 6.76 -39.45 -5.52
C PRO A 262 7.03 -39.62 -4.01
N SER A 263 6.96 -38.53 -3.24
CA SER A 263 6.60 -38.60 -1.82
C SER A 263 5.69 -37.43 -1.42
N THR A 264 4.41 -37.77 -1.27
CA THR A 264 3.45 -37.28 -0.27
C THR A 264 3.42 -35.77 0.05
N ARG A 265 2.35 -35.12 -0.45
CA ARG A 265 1.98 -33.68 -0.39
C ARG A 265 2.65 -32.83 -1.48
N ALA A 266 1.87 -32.45 -2.50
CA ALA A 266 2.27 -31.45 -3.48
C ALA A 266 2.29 -30.07 -2.81
N TRP A 267 3.46 -29.42 -2.79
CA TRP A 267 3.59 -28.05 -2.30
C TRP A 267 3.09 -27.07 -3.37
N PRO A 268 2.46 -25.95 -2.98
CA PRO A 268 1.90 -24.98 -3.92
C PRO A 268 3.00 -24.07 -4.51
N ILE A 269 4.04 -24.66 -5.12
CA ILE A 269 5.13 -23.91 -5.77
C ILE A 269 4.55 -22.98 -6.83
N GLY A 270 5.05 -21.75 -6.87
CA GLY A 270 4.49 -20.68 -7.70
C GLY A 270 3.32 -19.94 -7.08
N LYS A 271 2.84 -20.33 -5.88
CA LYS A 271 1.84 -19.57 -5.12
C LYS A 271 2.34 -18.15 -4.90
N ARG A 272 1.46 -17.20 -5.18
CA ARG A 272 1.73 -15.77 -5.07
C ARG A 272 1.04 -15.19 -3.85
N TYR A 273 1.70 -14.21 -3.25
CA TYR A 273 1.23 -13.46 -2.10
C TYR A 273 1.27 -11.98 -2.46
N ASP A 274 0.20 -11.27 -2.13
CA ASP A 274 0.08 -9.84 -2.36
C ASP A 274 0.29 -9.13 -1.02
N GLY A 275 1.43 -8.47 -0.87
CA GLY A 275 1.76 -7.73 0.34
C GLY A 275 1.15 -6.32 0.37
N GLY A 276 0.30 -5.98 -0.60
CA GLY A 276 -0.35 -4.68 -0.70
C GLY A 276 0.61 -3.57 -1.10
N PHE A 277 0.30 -2.35 -0.63
CA PHE A 277 1.02 -1.13 -0.96
C PHE A 277 1.57 -0.48 0.30
N TRP A 278 2.76 0.09 0.18
CA TRP A 278 3.42 0.86 1.24
C TRP A 278 3.80 2.25 0.74
N LEU A 279 3.35 3.30 1.43
CA LEU A 279 3.83 4.65 1.18
C LEU A 279 5.20 4.82 1.83
N VAL A 280 6.23 5.08 1.04
CA VAL A 280 7.58 5.33 1.55
C VAL A 280 7.60 6.71 2.19
N ASP A 281 7.60 6.73 3.52
CA ASP A 281 7.66 7.96 4.29
C ASP A 281 9.10 8.30 4.71
N ARG A 282 9.43 9.59 4.67
CA ARG A 282 10.78 10.07 4.99
C ARG A 282 11.11 9.86 6.46
N ASP A 283 10.17 10.18 7.34
CA ASP A 283 10.38 10.09 8.77
C ASP A 283 10.52 8.62 9.19
N GLU A 284 9.82 7.70 8.53
CA GLU A 284 9.98 6.27 8.75
C GLU A 284 11.38 5.76 8.38
N PHE A 285 11.91 6.10 7.19
CA PHE A 285 13.24 5.60 6.82
C PHE A 285 14.38 6.32 7.57
N ILE A 286 14.16 7.55 8.04
CA ILE A 286 15.10 8.21 8.97
C ILE A 286 15.07 7.49 10.32
N ALA A 287 13.89 7.19 10.87
CA ALA A 287 13.76 6.44 12.11
C ALA A 287 14.39 5.05 12.00
N TYR A 288 14.28 4.39 10.84
CA TYR A 288 14.97 3.12 10.56
C TYR A 288 16.49 3.28 10.55
N ALA A 289 17.02 4.33 9.91
CA ALA A 289 18.45 4.63 9.93
C ALA A 289 18.97 4.92 11.35
N ASP A 290 18.24 5.72 12.12
CA ASP A 290 18.57 6.02 13.52
C ASP A 290 18.50 4.77 14.40
N ALA A 291 17.51 3.91 14.21
CA ALA A 291 17.38 2.64 14.91
C ALA A 291 18.49 1.64 14.58
N THR A 292 19.22 1.81 13.47
CA THR A 292 20.35 0.98 13.08
C THR A 292 21.70 1.68 13.24
N ASP A 293 21.71 2.83 13.93
CA ASP A 293 22.90 3.65 14.15
C ASP A 293 23.63 3.95 12.83
N ASP A 294 22.87 4.26 11.77
CA ASP A 294 23.37 4.63 10.44
C ASP A 294 23.30 6.16 10.23
N PRO A 295 24.44 6.87 10.40
CA PRO A 295 24.49 8.32 10.32
C PRO A 295 24.58 8.84 8.88
N ASN A 296 24.41 8.00 7.85
CA ASN A 296 24.66 8.41 6.48
C ASN A 296 23.83 9.66 6.10
N PRO A 297 24.46 10.76 5.64
CA PRO A 297 23.77 11.99 5.31
C PRO A 297 22.84 11.86 4.10
N ALA A 298 23.04 10.85 3.24
CA ALA A 298 22.21 10.58 2.08
C ALA A 298 20.75 10.26 2.42
N TYR A 299 20.44 9.96 3.69
CA TYR A 299 19.09 9.65 4.13
C TYR A 299 18.32 10.86 4.69
N ARG A 300 18.96 12.03 4.83
CA ARG A 300 18.34 13.18 5.52
C ARG A 300 18.27 14.45 4.67
N GLY A 301 18.96 14.48 3.53
CA GLY A 301 18.97 15.62 2.61
C GLY A 301 17.65 15.82 1.82
N PRO A 302 17.54 16.90 1.03
CA PRO A 302 16.38 17.14 0.17
C PRO A 302 16.14 16.00 -0.83
N ASP A 303 17.21 15.40 -1.34
CA ASP A 303 17.20 14.24 -2.24
C ASP A 303 17.39 12.91 -1.48
N ALA A 304 16.89 12.85 -0.25
CA ALA A 304 17.01 11.69 0.62
C ALA A 304 16.52 10.40 -0.07
N VAL A 305 17.36 9.37 0.03
CA VAL A 305 17.02 8.00 -0.33
C VAL A 305 16.88 7.18 0.94
N ALA A 306 16.03 6.16 0.94
CA ALA A 306 15.96 5.22 2.05
C ALA A 306 17.27 4.40 2.15
N PRO A 307 17.70 4.01 3.36
CA PRO A 307 18.72 2.98 3.53
C PRO A 307 18.37 1.73 2.72
N PRO A 308 19.30 1.02 2.06
CA PRO A 308 18.94 -0.15 1.25
C PRO A 308 18.14 -1.22 2.04
N MET A 309 18.50 -1.48 3.29
CA MET A 309 17.83 -2.43 4.18
C MET A 309 16.51 -1.90 4.74
N TYR A 310 16.14 -0.63 4.53
CA TYR A 310 14.81 -0.12 4.89
C TYR A 310 13.69 -0.90 4.21
N HIS A 311 13.92 -1.55 3.05
CA HIS A 311 12.91 -2.42 2.44
C HIS A 311 12.38 -3.50 3.39
N VAL A 312 13.10 -3.88 4.43
CA VAL A 312 12.58 -4.82 5.45
C VAL A 312 11.32 -4.27 6.11
N ARG A 313 11.24 -2.96 6.37
CA ARG A 313 10.09 -2.32 7.01
C ARG A 313 8.77 -2.59 6.27
N PRO A 314 8.64 -2.30 4.97
CA PRO A 314 7.42 -2.64 4.24
C PRO A 314 7.23 -4.15 4.08
N PHE A 315 8.31 -4.93 3.93
CA PHE A 315 8.20 -6.38 3.72
C PHE A 315 7.85 -7.19 4.98
N ILE A 316 7.97 -6.64 6.19
CA ILE A 316 7.82 -7.45 7.42
C ILE A 316 6.43 -8.07 7.54
N SER A 317 5.37 -7.32 7.20
CA SER A 317 3.99 -7.83 7.23
C SER A 317 3.77 -8.94 6.22
N LEU A 318 4.42 -8.85 5.05
CA LEU A 318 4.39 -9.92 4.06
C LEU A 318 5.15 -11.15 4.57
N LEU A 319 6.36 -10.99 5.14
CA LEU A 319 7.12 -12.10 5.73
C LEU A 319 6.34 -12.83 6.83
N GLU A 320 5.61 -12.08 7.63
CA GLU A 320 4.70 -12.60 8.65
C GLU A 320 3.53 -13.42 8.09
N GLU A 321 2.98 -13.01 6.94
CA GLU A 321 1.97 -13.77 6.21
C GLU A 321 2.56 -15.07 5.64
N LEU A 322 3.74 -14.99 5.02
CA LEU A 322 4.44 -16.16 4.47
C LEU A 322 4.71 -17.22 5.55
N ALA A 323 5.17 -16.78 6.73
CA ALA A 323 5.44 -17.66 7.87
C ALA A 323 4.17 -18.34 8.42
N ARG A 324 3.00 -17.74 8.21
CA ARG A 324 1.69 -18.25 8.68
C ARG A 324 0.89 -18.96 7.60
N ASP A 325 1.49 -19.27 6.45
CA ASP A 325 0.77 -19.95 5.37
C ASP A 325 0.26 -21.33 5.83
N PRO A 326 -1.07 -21.52 5.93
CA PRO A 326 -1.66 -22.75 6.43
C PRO A 326 -1.39 -23.96 5.51
N GLN A 327 -1.08 -23.73 4.23
CA GLN A 327 -0.75 -24.81 3.30
C GLN A 327 0.66 -25.36 3.52
N LEU A 328 1.52 -24.59 4.17
CA LEU A 328 2.92 -24.95 4.43
C LEU A 328 3.13 -25.51 5.83
N ASP A 329 2.18 -25.36 6.75
CA ASP A 329 2.20 -25.98 8.08
C ASP A 329 3.52 -25.71 8.82
N LEU A 330 3.87 -24.42 8.91
CA LEU A 330 5.10 -23.94 9.53
C LEU A 330 4.86 -23.68 11.01
N ASP A 331 5.51 -24.46 11.86
CA ASP A 331 5.53 -24.22 13.30
C ASP A 331 6.42 -23.02 13.60
N LEU A 332 5.79 -21.90 13.98
CA LEU A 332 6.43 -20.61 14.22
C LEU A 332 7.50 -20.67 15.33
N VAL A 333 7.38 -21.58 16.29
CA VAL A 333 8.36 -21.72 17.39
C VAL A 333 9.68 -22.31 16.88
N ARG A 334 9.60 -23.19 15.89
CA ARG A 334 10.77 -23.86 15.29
C ARG A 334 11.27 -23.19 14.00
N LEU A 335 10.51 -22.24 13.49
CA LEU A 335 10.83 -21.50 12.28
C LEU A 335 11.99 -20.54 12.54
N VAL A 336 13.01 -20.59 11.69
CA VAL A 336 14.10 -19.62 11.71
C VAL A 336 14.31 -18.98 10.36
N HIS A 337 14.59 -17.68 10.35
CA HIS A 337 15.06 -16.97 9.18
C HIS A 337 16.51 -17.40 8.91
N GLY A 338 16.73 -18.17 7.84
CA GLY A 338 18.02 -18.81 7.56
C GLY A 338 18.88 -18.03 6.58
N GLU A 339 18.31 -17.62 5.45
CA GLU A 339 19.04 -16.90 4.40
C GLU A 339 18.20 -15.73 3.89
N HIS A 340 18.88 -14.65 3.52
CA HIS A 340 18.25 -13.49 2.92
C HIS A 340 19.17 -12.94 1.83
N ALA A 341 18.59 -12.65 0.67
CA ALA A 341 19.29 -12.02 -0.44
C ALA A 341 18.41 -10.93 -1.03
N VAL A 342 19.02 -9.80 -1.36
CA VAL A 342 18.32 -8.66 -1.95
C VAL A 342 19.21 -7.98 -2.97
N ARG A 343 18.61 -7.57 -4.08
CA ARG A 343 19.16 -6.75 -5.13
C ARG A 343 18.36 -5.46 -5.21
N PHE A 344 19.08 -4.35 -5.13
CA PHE A 344 18.56 -3.00 -5.23
C PHE A 344 18.77 -2.49 -6.66
N ARG A 345 17.70 -2.51 -7.47
CA ARG A 345 17.75 -1.91 -8.81
C ARG A 345 17.91 -0.39 -8.67
N ARG A 346 17.19 0.17 -7.71
CA ARG A 346 17.32 1.55 -7.22
C ARG A 346 16.90 1.62 -5.75
N LEU A 347 17.30 2.68 -5.06
CA LEU A 347 16.84 2.95 -3.71
C LEU A 347 15.47 3.62 -3.71
N LEU A 348 14.71 3.40 -2.63
CA LEU A 348 13.40 4.01 -2.43
C LEU A 348 13.53 5.48 -2.05
N ARG A 349 12.53 6.28 -2.40
CA ARG A 349 12.45 7.72 -2.09
C ARG A 349 11.12 8.07 -1.44
N HIS A 350 11.11 9.15 -0.68
CA HIS A 350 9.90 9.65 -0.05
C HIS A 350 8.79 9.93 -1.08
N GLY A 351 7.54 9.56 -0.75
CA GLY A 351 6.36 9.75 -1.59
C GLY A 351 6.18 8.65 -2.65
N GLU A 352 7.12 7.72 -2.76
CA GLU A 352 6.94 6.54 -3.60
C GLU A 352 5.95 5.56 -2.98
N VAL A 353 5.15 4.91 -3.81
CA VAL A 353 4.28 3.82 -3.39
C VAL A 353 4.91 2.51 -3.84
N LEU A 354 5.34 1.71 -2.87
CA LEU A 354 5.94 0.40 -3.06
C LEU A 354 4.86 -0.68 -3.03
N GLN A 355 4.64 -1.37 -4.14
CA GLN A 355 3.82 -2.58 -4.19
C GLN A 355 4.67 -3.79 -3.84
N LEU A 356 4.16 -4.63 -2.94
CA LEU A 356 4.87 -5.78 -2.39
C LEU A 356 4.30 -7.08 -2.92
N ARG A 357 5.17 -8.00 -3.34
CA ARG A 357 4.78 -9.34 -3.79
C ARG A 357 5.77 -10.37 -3.30
N ALA A 358 5.27 -11.58 -3.11
CA ALA A 358 6.12 -12.75 -2.94
C ALA A 358 5.62 -13.94 -3.75
N THR A 359 6.53 -14.85 -4.05
CA THR A 359 6.22 -16.13 -4.70
C THR A 359 6.89 -17.26 -3.94
N LEU A 360 6.16 -18.34 -3.64
CA LEU A 360 6.77 -19.56 -3.11
C LEU A 360 7.60 -20.24 -4.21
N GLU A 361 8.92 -20.16 -4.12
CA GLU A 361 9.81 -20.68 -5.16
C GLU A 361 10.19 -22.12 -4.91
N ARG A 362 10.38 -22.51 -3.65
CA ARG A 362 10.98 -23.81 -3.33
C ARG A 362 10.61 -24.29 -1.94
N VAL A 363 10.24 -25.57 -1.86
CA VAL A 363 10.10 -26.30 -0.59
C VAL A 363 10.95 -27.57 -0.67
N GLN A 364 11.86 -27.75 0.28
CA GLN A 364 12.70 -28.94 0.38
C GLN A 364 12.64 -29.52 1.77
N THR A 365 12.21 -30.78 1.88
CA THR A 365 12.29 -31.54 3.12
C THR A 365 13.63 -32.25 3.19
N LYS A 366 14.36 -32.06 4.30
CA LYS A 366 15.63 -32.71 4.62
C LYS A 366 15.47 -33.48 5.94
N GLU A 367 16.41 -34.37 6.25
CA GLU A 367 16.43 -35.05 7.56
C GLU A 367 16.42 -34.06 8.74
N THR A 368 17.06 -32.90 8.58
CA THR A 368 17.24 -31.90 9.63
C THR A 368 16.06 -30.92 9.77
N GLY A 369 15.08 -30.99 8.87
CA GLY A 369 13.99 -30.03 8.82
C GLY A 369 13.55 -29.69 7.40
N ARG A 370 12.75 -28.63 7.25
CA ARG A 370 12.23 -28.17 5.96
C ARG A 370 12.75 -26.79 5.61
N VAL A 371 13.23 -26.63 4.39
CA VAL A 371 13.68 -25.35 3.82
C VAL A 371 12.57 -24.82 2.93
N VAL A 372 12.17 -23.57 3.12
CA VAL A 372 11.14 -22.89 2.36
C VAL A 372 11.72 -21.57 1.85
N THR A 373 11.82 -21.41 0.54
CA THR A 373 12.35 -20.21 -0.11
C THR A 373 11.24 -19.48 -0.85
N TYR A 374 11.19 -18.17 -0.68
CA TYR A 374 10.29 -17.27 -1.39
C TYR A 374 11.10 -16.22 -2.14
N GLY A 375 10.64 -15.90 -3.34
CA GLY A 375 11.03 -14.68 -4.05
C GLY A 375 10.25 -13.49 -3.50
N LEU A 376 10.92 -12.35 -3.35
CA LEU A 376 10.39 -11.09 -2.84
C LEU A 376 10.56 -10.00 -3.90
N TYR A 377 9.50 -9.23 -4.16
CA TYR A 377 9.48 -8.21 -5.20
C TYR A 377 8.83 -6.93 -4.72
N GLY A 378 9.55 -5.82 -4.87
CA GLY A 378 9.09 -4.48 -4.55
C GLY A 378 9.03 -3.65 -5.82
N MET A 379 7.83 -3.24 -6.22
CA MET A 379 7.60 -2.46 -7.44
C MET A 379 7.23 -1.03 -7.08
N VAL A 380 7.81 -0.04 -7.75
CA VAL A 380 7.37 1.36 -7.61
C VAL A 380 6.94 1.86 -8.98
N GLY A 381 5.70 2.34 -9.08
CA GLY A 381 5.13 2.74 -10.37
C GLY A 381 5.23 1.65 -11.42
N GLY A 382 5.15 0.37 -11.03
CA GLY A 382 5.28 -0.81 -11.90
C GLY A 382 6.69 -1.17 -12.38
N GLU A 383 7.72 -0.45 -11.95
CA GLU A 383 9.12 -0.85 -12.17
C GLU A 383 9.67 -1.60 -10.96
N LEU A 384 10.46 -2.66 -11.22
CA LEU A 384 11.07 -3.45 -10.17
C LEU A 384 12.17 -2.64 -9.49
N ALA A 385 11.92 -2.19 -8.25
CA ALA A 385 12.89 -1.46 -7.45
C ALA A 385 13.74 -2.42 -6.60
N ILE A 386 13.11 -3.45 -6.05
CA ILE A 386 13.71 -4.42 -5.13
C ILE A 386 13.35 -5.83 -5.58
N GLU A 387 14.35 -6.70 -5.63
CA GLU A 387 14.21 -8.11 -5.96
C GLU A 387 15.04 -8.92 -4.97
N GLY A 388 14.49 -9.96 -4.38
CA GLY A 388 15.22 -10.73 -3.39
C GLY A 388 14.67 -12.11 -3.16
N THR A 389 15.33 -12.84 -2.27
CA THR A 389 14.84 -14.11 -1.75
C THR A 389 14.95 -14.13 -0.23
N THR A 390 13.98 -14.76 0.40
CA THR A 390 14.00 -15.07 1.83
C THR A 390 13.81 -16.55 2.01
N THR A 391 14.61 -17.16 2.90
CA THR A 391 14.51 -18.59 3.19
C THR A 391 14.25 -18.80 4.68
N PHE A 392 13.13 -19.46 4.96
CA PHE A 392 12.84 -20.01 6.26
C PHE A 392 13.33 -21.45 6.35
N PHE A 393 13.89 -21.79 7.52
CA PHE A 393 14.20 -23.16 7.89
C PHE A 393 13.33 -23.55 9.07
N LEU A 394 12.44 -24.51 8.85
CA LEU A 394 11.70 -25.16 9.91
C LEU A 394 12.56 -26.30 10.45
N ARG A 395 13.03 -26.17 11.69
CA ARG A 395 13.84 -27.23 12.34
C ARG A 395 13.00 -28.51 12.49
N GLY A 396 13.63 -29.66 12.20
CA GLY A 396 13.05 -30.97 12.48
C GLY A 396 12.85 -31.21 13.98
N GLU A 397 12.30 -32.37 14.35
CA GLU A 397 12.20 -32.77 15.75
C GLU A 397 13.60 -32.80 16.41
N PRO A 398 13.70 -32.45 17.71
CA PRO A 398 14.94 -32.61 18.45
C PRO A 398 15.45 -34.04 18.33
N THR A 399 16.70 -34.21 17.91
CA THR A 399 17.38 -35.51 17.86
C THR A 399 18.59 -35.45 18.78
N ASP A 400 19.04 -36.60 19.31
CA ASP A 400 20.27 -36.74 20.12
C ASP A 400 21.57 -36.45 19.33
N ARG A 401 21.47 -35.87 18.12
CA ARG A 401 22.64 -35.48 17.33
C ARG A 401 23.36 -34.32 18.01
N ALA A 402 24.66 -34.50 18.22
CA ALA A 402 25.54 -33.43 18.67
C ALA A 402 25.42 -32.21 17.73
N PRO A 403 25.42 -30.98 18.28
CA PRO A 403 25.38 -29.77 17.47
C PRO A 403 26.53 -29.77 16.47
N ARG A 404 26.22 -29.49 15.19
CA ARG A 404 27.24 -29.46 14.14
C ARG A 404 28.27 -28.39 14.49
N SER A 405 29.56 -28.74 14.41
CA SER A 405 30.66 -27.82 14.64
C SER A 405 30.47 -26.56 13.80
N ALA A 406 30.73 -25.39 14.39
CA ALA A 406 30.83 -24.17 13.63
C ALA A 406 31.88 -24.38 12.53
N PRO A 407 31.64 -23.93 11.28
CA PRO A 407 32.76 -23.79 10.36
C PRO A 407 33.81 -22.90 11.02
N GLU A 408 35.05 -23.36 11.09
CA GLU A 408 36.15 -22.57 11.64
C GLU A 408 36.33 -21.32 10.77
N PRO A 409 36.45 -20.12 11.38
CA PRO A 409 36.66 -18.89 10.64
C PRO A 409 38.15 -18.78 10.26
N VAL A 410 38.68 -19.76 9.53
CA VAL A 410 40.05 -19.72 9.00
C VAL A 410 39.95 -19.57 7.49
N GLY A 411 39.65 -18.34 7.08
CA GLY A 411 39.91 -17.85 5.73
C GLY A 411 41.27 -17.13 5.66
N PRO A 412 41.70 -16.71 4.46
CA PRO A 412 42.84 -15.79 4.32
C PRO A 412 42.62 -14.50 5.13
N GLU A 413 43.66 -13.70 5.38
CA GLU A 413 43.48 -12.41 6.06
C GLU A 413 42.44 -11.54 5.32
N PRO A 414 41.51 -10.89 6.06
CA PRO A 414 40.52 -10.03 5.43
C PRO A 414 41.18 -8.76 4.88
N SER A 415 40.68 -8.25 3.76
CA SER A 415 41.11 -6.95 3.21
C SER A 415 40.88 -5.83 4.22
N TRP A 416 39.82 -5.92 5.02
CA TRP A 416 39.60 -5.06 6.18
C TRP A 416 38.63 -5.68 7.19
N SER A 417 38.68 -5.19 8.43
CA SER A 417 37.75 -5.56 9.49
C SER A 417 37.32 -4.36 10.32
N VAL A 418 36.12 -4.44 10.90
CA VAL A 418 35.59 -3.45 11.84
C VAL A 418 34.85 -4.15 12.96
N SER A 419 35.14 -3.74 14.20
CA SER A 419 34.46 -4.21 15.40
C SER A 419 33.63 -3.07 15.98
N GLN A 420 32.40 -3.38 16.38
CA GLN A 420 31.48 -2.41 16.96
C GLN A 420 30.71 -3.00 18.15
N PRO A 421 30.57 -2.24 19.25
CA PRO A 421 29.68 -2.63 20.33
C PRO A 421 28.22 -2.49 19.88
N ILE A 422 27.41 -3.48 20.21
CA ILE A 422 25.98 -3.47 19.97
C ILE A 422 25.30 -2.94 21.23
N ALA A 423 24.52 -1.87 21.10
CA ALA A 423 23.77 -1.32 22.23
C ALA A 423 22.79 -2.36 22.79
N ALA A 424 22.59 -2.36 24.11
CA ALA A 424 21.70 -3.32 24.77
C ALA A 424 20.23 -3.15 24.35
N ASP A 425 19.83 -1.93 23.95
CA ASP A 425 18.48 -1.55 23.53
C ASP A 425 18.25 -1.66 22.00
N LEU A 426 19.27 -2.03 21.22
CA LEU A 426 19.20 -2.03 19.76
C LEU A 426 18.04 -2.90 19.22
N ALA A 427 17.81 -4.06 19.83
CA ALA A 427 16.72 -4.95 19.43
C ALA A 427 15.34 -4.26 19.57
N SER A 428 15.13 -3.50 20.65
CA SER A 428 13.88 -2.77 20.88
C SER A 428 13.70 -1.60 19.92
N ARG A 429 14.75 -0.80 19.68
CA ARG A 429 14.72 0.29 18.69
C ARG A 429 14.42 -0.24 17.29
N TYR A 430 15.10 -1.32 16.90
CA TYR A 430 14.90 -1.95 15.61
C TYR A 430 13.50 -2.54 15.44
N ALA A 431 12.95 -3.19 16.47
CA ALA A 431 11.59 -3.73 16.42
C ALA A 431 10.56 -2.63 16.12
N LEU A 432 10.66 -1.48 16.78
CA LEU A 432 9.78 -0.34 16.54
C LEU A 432 9.91 0.22 15.11
N ALA A 433 11.14 0.41 14.64
CA ALA A 433 11.39 1.03 13.35
C ALA A 433 11.16 0.10 12.14
N SER A 434 11.36 -1.21 12.33
CA SER A 434 11.13 -2.23 11.29
C SER A 434 9.71 -2.81 11.32
N GLY A 435 9.03 -2.74 12.46
CA GLY A 435 7.76 -3.44 12.71
C GLY A 435 7.92 -4.91 13.08
N ASP A 436 9.15 -5.45 13.15
CA ASP A 436 9.39 -6.84 13.58
C ASP A 436 9.31 -6.95 15.11
N HIS A 437 8.09 -7.16 15.59
CA HIS A 437 7.78 -7.34 17.01
C HIS A 437 7.85 -8.80 17.47
N ASN A 438 8.60 -9.67 16.77
CA ASN A 438 8.73 -11.05 17.19
C ASN A 438 9.26 -11.14 18.64
N PRO A 439 8.52 -11.78 19.58
CA PRO A 439 8.84 -11.75 21.00
C PRO A 439 10.19 -12.39 21.35
N ILE A 440 10.78 -13.22 20.50
CA ILE A 440 12.13 -13.77 20.75
C ILE A 440 13.23 -12.69 20.85
N HIS A 441 12.94 -11.47 20.37
CA HIS A 441 13.84 -10.33 20.41
C HIS A 441 13.56 -9.37 21.58
N LEU A 442 12.37 -9.46 22.20
CA LEU A 442 11.87 -8.47 23.15
C LEU A 442 11.52 -9.07 24.52
N ASP A 443 11.23 -10.38 24.58
CA ASP A 443 10.75 -11.08 25.76
C ASP A 443 11.68 -12.26 26.12
N GLU A 444 12.32 -12.18 27.29
CA GLU A 444 13.26 -13.22 27.75
C GLU A 444 12.63 -14.62 27.92
N PRO A 445 11.47 -14.77 28.58
CA PRO A 445 10.79 -16.05 28.68
C PRO A 445 10.55 -16.70 27.30
N THR A 446 10.06 -15.93 26.33
CA THR A 446 9.81 -16.42 24.97
C THR A 446 11.10 -16.80 24.26
N ALA A 447 12.15 -16.00 24.39
CA ALA A 447 13.47 -16.33 23.85
C ALA A 447 14.01 -17.65 24.43
N ARG A 448 13.89 -17.86 25.76
CA ARG A 448 14.30 -19.10 26.42
C ARG A 448 13.47 -20.30 25.95
N ALA A 449 12.15 -20.13 25.80
CA ALA A 449 11.27 -21.16 25.27
C ALA A 449 11.62 -21.56 23.82
N ALA A 450 12.10 -20.61 23.02
CA ALA A 450 12.60 -20.84 21.65
C ALA A 450 14.03 -21.44 21.60
N GLY A 451 14.63 -21.77 22.74
CA GLY A 451 15.96 -22.36 22.85
C GLY A 451 17.12 -21.35 22.77
N LEU A 452 16.85 -20.06 22.98
CA LEU A 452 17.87 -19.01 23.06
C LEU A 452 18.31 -18.77 24.51
N PRO A 453 19.58 -18.40 24.78
CA PRO A 453 20.04 -18.12 26.14
C PRO A 453 19.43 -16.85 26.75
N ARG A 454 19.04 -15.88 25.90
CA ARG A 454 18.32 -14.63 26.20
C ARG A 454 17.81 -14.03 24.89
N THR A 455 17.17 -12.85 24.94
CA THR A 455 16.75 -12.12 23.73
C THR A 455 17.90 -11.94 22.75
N SER A 456 17.63 -12.19 21.47
CA SER A 456 18.62 -12.04 20.40
C SER A 456 18.36 -10.77 19.59
N LEU A 457 19.39 -10.28 18.90
CA LEU A 457 19.22 -9.24 17.90
C LEU A 457 18.61 -9.85 16.63
N HIS A 458 17.73 -9.11 15.95
CA HIS A 458 17.17 -9.52 14.66
C HIS A 458 18.27 -9.81 13.65
N GLY A 459 18.12 -10.90 12.88
CA GLY A 459 19.06 -11.24 11.80
C GLY A 459 19.15 -10.12 10.77
N LEU A 460 18.01 -9.57 10.36
CA LEU A 460 17.93 -8.45 9.41
C LEU A 460 18.54 -7.14 9.98
N CYS A 461 18.48 -6.91 11.30
CA CYS A 461 19.21 -5.81 11.93
C CYS A 461 20.73 -6.02 11.85
N THR A 462 21.19 -7.25 12.10
CA THR A 462 22.62 -7.62 11.95
C THR A 462 23.10 -7.41 10.51
N MET A 463 22.25 -7.75 9.53
CA MET A 463 22.50 -7.49 8.11
C MET A 463 22.53 -5.99 7.78
N ALA A 464 21.66 -5.17 8.38
CA ALA A 464 21.67 -3.71 8.23
C ALA A 464 22.94 -3.06 8.82
N LEU A 465 23.45 -3.56 9.95
CA LEU A 465 24.73 -3.11 10.50
C LEU A 465 25.90 -3.42 9.55
N ALA A 466 25.92 -4.62 8.95
CA ALA A 466 26.92 -4.97 7.94
C ALA A 466 26.80 -4.08 6.69
N GLN A 467 25.57 -3.82 6.22
CA GLN A 467 25.29 -2.90 5.12
C GLN A 467 25.87 -1.51 5.38
N ARG A 468 25.63 -0.93 6.55
CA ARG A 468 26.17 0.39 6.93
C ARG A 468 27.69 0.42 6.78
N ASP A 469 28.39 -0.56 7.34
CA ASP A 469 29.84 -0.60 7.32
C ASP A 469 30.40 -0.84 5.90
N LEU A 470 29.73 -1.67 5.10
CA LEU A 470 30.03 -1.88 3.67
C LEU A 470 29.85 -0.60 2.86
N ILE A 471 28.75 0.13 3.06
CA ILE A 471 28.52 1.41 2.37
C ILE A 471 29.60 2.43 2.74
N GLN A 472 29.91 2.55 4.04
CA GLN A 472 30.89 3.51 4.51
C GLN A 472 32.30 3.23 3.96
N ARG A 473 32.72 1.96 3.93
CA ARG A 473 34.12 1.59 3.62
C ARG A 473 34.36 1.20 2.17
N ALA A 474 33.40 0.55 1.52
CA ALA A 474 33.55 0.07 0.14
C ALA A 474 32.79 0.92 -0.89
N CYS A 475 31.67 1.54 -0.48
CA CYS A 475 30.91 2.44 -1.36
C CYS A 475 31.32 3.91 -1.26
N GLY A 476 32.30 4.27 -0.42
CA GLY A 476 32.70 5.66 -0.22
C GLY A 476 31.58 6.52 0.39
N GLY A 477 30.68 5.90 1.16
CA GLY A 477 29.54 6.57 1.77
C GLY A 477 28.30 6.72 0.87
N ASP A 478 28.37 6.40 -0.44
CA ASP A 478 27.20 6.47 -1.31
C ASP A 478 26.36 5.17 -1.23
N PRO A 479 25.16 5.20 -0.64
CA PRO A 479 24.33 3.99 -0.51
C PRO A 479 23.87 3.44 -1.86
N ARG A 480 23.81 4.27 -2.92
CA ARG A 480 23.34 3.87 -4.26
C ARG A 480 24.30 2.91 -4.96
N ARG A 481 25.55 2.85 -4.50
CA ARG A 481 26.54 1.90 -5.02
C ARG A 481 26.31 0.49 -4.53
N LEU A 482 25.62 0.26 -3.41
CA LEU A 482 25.30 -1.10 -2.98
C LEU A 482 24.18 -1.66 -3.86
N ARG A 483 24.51 -2.62 -4.73
CA ARG A 483 23.59 -3.21 -5.71
C ARG A 483 22.94 -4.49 -5.22
N SER A 484 23.64 -5.29 -4.43
CA SER A 484 23.02 -6.45 -3.78
C SER A 484 23.71 -6.79 -2.47
N LEU A 485 22.97 -7.48 -1.61
CA LEU A 485 23.45 -7.99 -0.33
C LEU A 485 22.78 -9.33 -0.06
N SER A 486 23.58 -10.38 0.21
CA SER A 486 23.07 -11.68 0.60
C SER A 486 23.83 -12.25 1.78
N VAL A 487 23.14 -12.98 2.64
CA VAL A 487 23.68 -13.54 3.88
C VAL A 487 23.03 -14.88 4.22
N ARG A 488 23.77 -15.71 4.97
CA ARG A 488 23.22 -16.81 5.75
C ARG A 488 23.40 -16.53 7.25
N PHE A 489 22.31 -16.59 8.00
CA PHE A 489 22.30 -16.46 9.45
C PHE A 489 22.72 -17.79 10.08
N ALA A 490 23.94 -17.84 10.61
CA ALA A 490 24.49 -19.04 11.24
C ALA A 490 24.09 -19.15 12.72
N ARG A 491 24.13 -18.04 13.45
CA ARG A 491 23.79 -17.95 14.87
C ARG A 491 23.17 -16.60 15.22
N PRO A 492 22.38 -16.51 16.29
CA PRO A 492 21.83 -15.24 16.76
C PRO A 492 22.95 -14.31 17.27
N ALA A 493 22.89 -13.03 16.90
CA ALA A 493 23.65 -11.99 17.58
C ALA A 493 22.99 -11.63 18.92
N LEU A 494 23.78 -11.15 19.88
CA LEU A 494 23.29 -10.79 21.22
C LEU A 494 23.48 -9.29 21.49
N PRO A 495 22.43 -8.53 21.85
CA PRO A 495 22.56 -7.11 22.23
C PRO A 495 23.50 -6.91 23.42
N GLY A 496 24.30 -5.84 23.45
CA GLY A 496 25.31 -5.63 24.51
C GLY A 496 26.62 -6.39 24.31
N THR A 497 26.81 -7.06 23.17
CA THR A 497 28.09 -7.71 22.80
C THR A 497 28.79 -6.94 21.68
N THR A 498 30.00 -7.36 21.31
CA THR A 498 30.72 -6.79 20.16
C THR A 498 30.53 -7.68 18.93
N LEU A 499 30.16 -7.09 17.80
CA LEU A 499 30.19 -7.75 16.50
C LEU A 499 31.40 -7.27 15.70
N THR A 500 32.03 -8.19 14.97
CA THR A 500 33.17 -7.92 14.09
C THR A 500 32.84 -8.33 12.67
N LEU A 501 32.74 -7.36 11.76
CA LEU A 501 32.62 -7.60 10.33
C LEU A 501 34.03 -7.78 9.75
N ARG A 502 34.25 -8.86 9.00
CA ARG A 502 35.45 -9.12 8.22
C ARG A 502 35.09 -9.24 6.75
N VAL A 503 35.82 -8.52 5.88
CA VAL A 503 35.51 -8.43 4.46
C VAL A 503 36.73 -8.76 3.61
N TRP A 504 36.49 -9.56 2.58
CA TRP A 504 37.43 -9.85 1.51
C TRP A 504 36.99 -9.10 0.25
N ASP A 505 37.86 -8.20 -0.17
CA ASP A 505 37.70 -7.34 -1.33
C ASP A 505 38.83 -7.66 -2.32
N PRO A 506 38.55 -8.42 -3.40
CA PRO A 506 39.53 -8.74 -4.42
C PRO A 506 39.79 -7.58 -5.41
N GLY A 507 39.24 -6.38 -5.17
CA GLY A 507 39.37 -5.21 -6.04
C GLY A 507 38.39 -5.20 -7.23
N GLY A 508 37.31 -5.98 -7.15
CA GLY A 508 36.24 -6.02 -8.15
C GLY A 508 34.89 -5.60 -7.57
N ASP A 509 33.81 -5.90 -8.29
CA ASP A 509 32.46 -5.46 -7.92
C ASP A 509 31.79 -6.33 -6.84
N VAL A 510 32.46 -7.41 -6.40
CA VAL A 510 31.92 -8.41 -5.49
C VAL A 510 32.80 -8.53 -4.26
N LEU A 511 32.19 -8.31 -3.11
CA LEU A 511 32.78 -8.49 -1.79
C LEU A 511 32.23 -9.75 -1.14
N SER A 512 33.06 -10.48 -0.41
CA SER A 512 32.62 -11.53 0.51
C SER A 512 32.87 -11.11 1.95
N PHE A 513 31.99 -11.49 2.87
CA PHE A 513 32.11 -11.10 4.27
C PHE A 513 31.54 -12.11 5.24
N VAL A 514 32.00 -12.01 6.48
CA VAL A 514 31.41 -12.69 7.65
C VAL A 514 31.23 -11.69 8.78
N THR A 515 30.20 -11.91 9.60
CA THR A 515 30.05 -11.18 10.88
C THR A 515 30.25 -12.15 12.02
N LEU A 516 31.19 -11.83 12.90
CA LEU A 516 31.56 -12.63 14.06
C LEU A 516 31.02 -11.96 15.33
N GLY A 517 30.51 -12.75 16.26
CA GLY A 517 30.25 -12.32 17.63
C GLY A 517 31.49 -12.44 18.53
N PRO A 518 31.28 -12.44 19.86
CA PRO A 518 32.34 -12.76 20.83
C PRO A 518 33.05 -14.08 20.51
N ASP A 519 34.32 -14.17 20.88
CA ASP A 519 35.16 -15.37 20.70
C ASP A 519 35.25 -15.86 19.24
N ALA A 520 35.12 -14.93 18.28
CA ALA A 520 35.12 -15.20 16.84
C ALA A 520 34.02 -16.16 16.37
N VAL A 521 32.92 -16.30 17.11
CA VAL A 521 31.79 -17.16 16.75
C VAL A 521 31.06 -16.58 15.52
N PRO A 522 30.91 -17.31 14.40
CA PRO A 522 30.21 -16.79 13.23
C PRO A 522 28.70 -16.62 13.48
N VAL A 523 28.20 -15.41 13.22
CA VAL A 523 26.80 -14.99 13.30
C VAL A 523 26.20 -14.89 11.89
N ILE A 524 26.89 -14.18 10.98
CA ILE A 524 26.62 -14.18 9.54
C ILE A 524 27.78 -14.87 8.83
N VAL A 525 27.43 -15.78 7.94
CA VAL A 525 28.35 -16.49 7.04
C VAL A 525 27.84 -16.39 5.61
N ASP A 526 28.70 -16.74 4.65
CA ASP A 526 28.39 -16.71 3.21
C ASP A 526 27.86 -15.32 2.77
N GLY A 527 28.33 -14.27 3.46
CA GLY A 527 27.96 -12.89 3.18
C GLY A 527 28.55 -12.46 1.85
N ARG A 528 27.73 -11.89 0.96
CA ARG A 528 28.16 -11.35 -0.32
C ARG A 528 27.51 -9.99 -0.55
N ALA A 529 28.29 -9.04 -1.04
CA ALA A 529 27.78 -7.74 -1.45
C ALA A 529 28.27 -7.44 -2.87
N GLU A 530 27.39 -6.96 -3.73
CA GLU A 530 27.77 -6.44 -5.04
C GLU A 530 27.69 -4.92 -5.00
N ILE A 531 28.77 -4.26 -5.44
CA ILE A 531 28.89 -2.81 -5.43
C ILE A 531 29.15 -2.28 -6.85
N ALA A 532 28.61 -1.12 -7.16
CA ALA A 532 28.87 -0.45 -8.42
C ALA A 532 30.30 0.15 -8.45
N PRO A 533 30.96 0.21 -9.62
CA PRO A 533 32.26 0.85 -9.78
C PRO A 533 32.23 2.32 -9.33
N ALA A 534 33.37 2.82 -8.87
CA ALA A 534 33.51 4.25 -8.56
C ALA A 534 33.27 5.09 -9.82
N GLY A 535 32.35 6.06 -9.77
CA GLY A 535 32.04 6.96 -10.90
C GLY A 535 30.99 6.45 -11.90
N ALA A 536 30.39 5.28 -11.69
CA ALA A 536 29.24 4.84 -12.49
C ALA A 536 28.03 5.77 -12.23
N PRO A 537 27.22 6.12 -13.25
CA PRO A 537 26.03 6.93 -13.05
C PRO A 537 25.07 6.24 -12.08
N THR A 538 24.69 6.95 -11.01
CA THR A 538 23.66 6.53 -10.08
C THR A 538 22.30 6.77 -10.72
N GLY A 539 21.80 5.76 -11.44
CA GLY A 539 20.44 5.75 -12.01
C GLY A 539 19.35 5.78 -10.95
#